data_AF-A0AAV8WSU7-F1
#
_entry.id   AF-A0AAV8WSU7-F1
#
_cell.length_a   1.000
_cell.length_b   1.000
_cell.length_c   1.000
_cell.angle_alpha   90.00
_cell.angle_beta   90.00
_cell.angle_gamma   90.00
#
_symmetry.space_group_name_H-M   'P 1'
#
loop_
_entity.id
_entity.type
_entity.pdbx_description
1 polymer ?
#
loop_
_entity_poly.entity_id
_entity_poly.type
_entity_poly.pdbx_seq_one_letter_code
_entity_poly.pdbx_strand_id
1 'polypeptide(L)'
;MNKPLVLHVGVSSCTDKLTIEKCAFQKGYTRPDCSEMIISVEEVCSVEQEHIITGIDVDQICKSLNNNKQIKVCTSDNAGRYVSIL
;
A
#
# COMPACT_ATOMS: atom_id res chain seq x y z
N MET A 1 -19.59 17.95 0.10
CA MET A 1 -19.51 16.50 -0.19
C MET A 1 -18.46 15.89 0.71
N ASN A 2 -18.82 14.86 1.49
CA ASN A 2 -17.86 14.12 2.31
C ASN A 2 -17.21 13.06 1.42
N LYS A 3 -15.89 13.08 1.24
CA LYS A 3 -15.19 12.00 0.53
C LYS A 3 -15.06 10.81 1.49
N PRO A 4 -15.44 9.59 1.09
CA PRO A 4 -15.25 8.42 1.94
C PRO A 4 -13.76 8.15 2.14
N LEU A 5 -13.38 7.75 3.36
CA LEU A 5 -12.07 7.18 3.64
C LEU A 5 -12.10 5.70 3.25
N VAL A 6 -11.17 5.26 2.42
CA VAL A 6 -11.01 3.85 2.01
C VAL A 6 -9.69 3.33 2.57
N LEU A 7 -9.72 2.16 3.18
CA LEU A 7 -8.55 1.49 3.76
C LEU A 7 -8.42 0.09 3.13
N HIS A 8 -7.37 -0.11 2.34
CA HIS A 8 -6.99 -1.43 1.83
C HIS A 8 -6.01 -2.06 2.83
N VAL A 9 -6.24 -3.32 3.21
CA VAL A 9 -5.41 -4.03 4.19
C VAL A 9 -4.92 -5.33 3.57
N GLY A 10 -3.62 -5.57 3.68
CA GLY A 10 -2.96 -6.77 3.20
C GLY A 10 -2.02 -7.35 4.24
N VAL A 11 -1.61 -8.60 4.01
CA VAL A 11 -0.59 -9.27 4.82
C VAL A 11 0.78 -9.05 4.18
N SER A 12 1.77 -8.68 4.99
CA SER A 12 3.16 -8.56 4.56
C SER A 12 4.03 -9.54 5.32
N SER A 13 4.84 -10.32 4.59
CA SER A 13 5.87 -11.19 5.17
C SER A 13 7.18 -10.47 5.44
N CYS A 14 7.29 -9.18 5.07
CA CYS A 14 8.54 -8.42 5.12
C CYS A 14 8.70 -7.56 6.39
N THR A 15 7.71 -7.55 7.28
CA THR A 15 7.65 -6.69 8.46
C THR A 15 6.93 -7.39 9.61
N ASP A 16 7.35 -7.10 10.84
CA ASP A 16 6.71 -7.52 12.10
C ASP A 16 5.82 -6.42 12.70
N LYS A 17 5.64 -5.31 11.98
CA LYS A 17 4.94 -4.10 12.41
C LYS A 17 3.76 -3.80 11.51
N LEU A 18 2.81 -3.01 12.03
CA LEU A 18 1.80 -2.40 11.16
C LEU A 18 2.50 -1.40 10.24
N THR A 19 2.38 -1.59 8.93
CA THR A 19 2.96 -0.68 7.94
C THR A 19 1.84 0.05 7.23
N ILE A 20 1.95 1.38 7.14
CA ILE A 20 1.05 2.22 6.34
C ILE A 20 1.82 2.71 5.13
N GLU A 21 1.33 2.33 3.95
CA GLU A 21 1.95 2.66 2.67
C GLU A 21 1.65 4.11 2.27
N LYS A 22 2.69 4.83 1.86
CA LYS A 22 2.61 6.21 1.36
C LYS A 22 2.24 6.27 -0.11
N CYS A 23 2.52 5.20 -0.85
CA CYS A 23 2.28 5.14 -2.28
C CYS A 23 1.85 3.76 -2.76
N ALA A 24 1.17 3.72 -3.90
CA ALA A 24 0.86 2.52 -4.67
C ALA A 24 1.57 2.58 -6.02
N PHE A 25 2.09 1.44 -6.50
CA PHE A 25 2.77 1.35 -7.80
C PHE A 25 1.79 0.97 -8.90
N GLN A 26 1.99 1.55 -10.08
CA GLN A 26 1.22 1.21 -11.28
C GLN A 26 1.57 -0.17 -11.87
N LYS A 27 2.76 -0.69 -11.57
CA LYS A 27 3.23 -1.97 -12.10
C LYS A 27 2.62 -3.13 -11.32
N GLY A 28 2.15 -4.15 -12.05
CA GLY A 28 1.66 -5.39 -11.48
C GLY A 28 2.79 -6.35 -11.06
N TYR A 29 2.42 -7.60 -10.82
CA TYR A 29 3.28 -8.62 -10.23
C TYR A 29 3.79 -9.66 -11.23
N THR A 30 4.96 -10.22 -10.92
CA THR A 30 5.62 -11.27 -11.71
C THR A 30 5.38 -12.69 -11.20
N ARG A 31 4.70 -12.84 -10.05
CA ARG A 31 4.38 -14.14 -9.43
C ARG A 31 2.91 -14.48 -9.72
N PRO A 32 2.56 -15.72 -10.14
CA PRO A 32 1.18 -16.11 -10.35
C PRO A 32 0.30 -15.83 -9.12
N ASP A 33 -0.91 -15.32 -9.36
CA ASP A 33 -1.93 -15.16 -8.32
C ASP A 33 -2.68 -16.48 -8.05
N CYS A 34 -3.72 -16.44 -7.22
CA CYS A 34 -4.53 -17.63 -6.91
C CYS A 34 -5.33 -18.16 -8.10
N SER A 35 -5.39 -17.42 -9.21
CA SER A 35 -5.99 -17.83 -10.48
C SER A 35 -4.93 -18.19 -11.52
N GLU A 36 -3.66 -18.34 -11.12
CA GLU A 36 -2.50 -18.58 -11.98
C GLU A 36 -2.25 -17.47 -13.02
N MET A 37 -2.75 -16.26 -12.75
CA MET A 37 -2.56 -15.10 -13.63
C MET A 37 -1.31 -14.32 -13.24
N ILE A 38 -0.65 -13.70 -14.23
CA ILE A 38 0.47 -12.79 -14.03
C ILE A 38 0.12 -11.46 -14.72
N ILE A 39 0.25 -10.36 -13.99
CA ILE A 39 0.02 -9.00 -14.53
C ILE A 39 1.38 -8.31 -14.63
N SER A 40 2.14 -8.63 -15.67
CA SER A 40 3.56 -8.31 -15.71
C SER A 40 3.86 -6.84 -16.01
N VAL A 41 3.19 -6.17 -16.96
CA VAL A 41 3.52 -4.77 -17.27
C VAL A 41 2.41 -4.07 -18.07
N GLU A 42 2.26 -2.77 -17.82
CA GLU A 42 1.65 -1.69 -18.64
C GLU A 42 0.24 -1.15 -18.30
N GLU A 43 -0.70 -1.90 -17.73
CA GLU A 43 -2.09 -1.40 -17.73
C GLU A 43 -2.91 -1.62 -16.45
N VAL A 44 -2.28 -1.68 -15.26
CA VAL A 44 -3.11 -1.71 -14.03
C VAL A 44 -3.95 -0.43 -13.91
N CYS A 45 -3.41 0.70 -14.40
CA CYS A 45 -4.16 1.95 -14.57
C CYS A 45 -3.45 2.85 -15.59
N SER A 46 -4.18 3.61 -16.41
CA SER A 46 -3.63 4.52 -17.44
C SER A 46 -3.07 5.84 -16.86
N VAL A 47 -2.59 5.84 -15.62
CA VAL A 47 -1.99 7.04 -15.01
C VAL A 47 -0.61 7.26 -15.60
N GLU A 48 -0.26 8.50 -15.93
CA GLU A 48 1.09 8.84 -16.41
C GLU A 48 2.16 8.73 -15.30
N GLN A 49 1.74 8.59 -14.05
CA GLN A 49 2.62 8.54 -12.88
C GLN A 49 2.92 7.09 -12.48
N GLU A 50 4.21 6.79 -12.27
CA GLU A 50 4.66 5.46 -11.82
C GLU A 50 4.10 5.06 -10.44
N HIS A 51 3.75 6.06 -9.63
CA HIS A 51 3.19 5.89 -8.30
C HIS A 51 2.08 6.90 -8.00
N ILE A 52 1.08 6.46 -7.24
CA ILE A 52 0.02 7.31 -6.66
C ILE A 52 0.34 7.51 -5.19
N ILE A 53 0.36 8.75 -4.71
CA ILE A 53 0.57 9.09 -3.29
C ILE A 53 -0.77 9.14 -2.57
N THR A 54 -0.82 8.57 -1.37
CA THR A 54 -2.02 8.62 -0.52
C THR A 54 -2.38 10.07 -0.13
N GLY A 55 -3.68 10.36 -0.05
CA GLY A 55 -4.19 11.68 0.29
C GLY A 55 -4.19 12.01 1.79
N ILE A 56 -3.75 11.08 2.64
CA ILE A 56 -3.72 11.25 4.11
C ILE A 56 -2.28 11.47 4.60
N ASP A 57 -2.12 12.23 5.69
CA ASP A 57 -0.82 12.41 6.34
C ASP A 57 -0.45 11.15 7.16
N VAL A 58 0.15 10.19 6.48
CA VAL A 58 0.58 8.92 7.07
C VAL A 58 1.63 9.11 8.16
N ASP A 59 2.51 10.12 8.05
CA ASP A 59 3.55 10.38 9.04
C ASP A 59 2.94 10.89 10.35
N GLN A 60 1.93 11.76 10.27
CA GLN A 60 1.18 12.22 11.44
C GLN A 60 0.40 11.07 12.11
N ILE A 61 -0.24 10.21 11.31
CA ILE A 61 -0.94 9.02 11.81
C ILE A 61 0.04 8.10 12.56
N CYS A 62 1.19 7.79 11.97
CA CYS A 62 2.21 6.94 12.60
C CYS A 62 2.75 7.55 13.90
N LYS A 63 3.01 8.86 13.93
CA LYS A 63 3.43 9.55 15.16
C LYS A 63 2.36 9.42 16.26
N SER A 64 1.10 9.64 15.91
CA SER A 64 -0.02 9.52 16.85
C SER A 64 -0.17 8.11 17.40
N LEU A 65 -0.09 7.09 16.54
CA LEU A 65 -0.23 5.68 16.95
C LEU A 65 0.94 5.19 17.80
N ASN A 66 2.18 5.57 17.45
CA ASN A 66 3.36 5.15 18.21
C ASN A 66 3.41 5.75 19.62
N ASN A 67 2.71 6.88 19.88
CA ASN A 67 2.57 7.41 21.24
C ASN A 67 1.77 6.48 22.17
N ASN A 68 0.95 5.58 21.62
CA ASN A 68 0.12 4.64 22.39
C ASN A 68 0.93 3.44 22.96
N LYS A 69 2.19 3.24 22.56
CA LYS A 69 3.12 2.15 23.00
C LYS A 69 2.64 0.69 22.80
N GLN A 70 1.35 0.45 22.59
CA GLN A 70 0.77 -0.89 22.38
C GLN A 70 0.99 -1.42 20.96
N ILE A 71 1.16 -0.52 19.98
CA ILE A 71 1.28 -0.87 18.57
C ILE A 71 2.55 -0.21 18.03
N LYS A 72 3.40 -0.99 17.35
CA LYS A 72 4.52 -0.46 16.58
C LYS A 72 4.04 -0.25 15.15
N VAL A 73 4.08 1.00 14.71
CA VAL A 73 3.65 1.39 13.35
C VAL A 73 4.79 2.06 12.62
N CYS A 74 4.98 1.72 11.35
CA CYS A 74 5.95 2.39 10.47
C CYS A 74 5.31 2.79 9.14
N THR A 75 6.01 3.67 8.43
CA THR A 75 5.67 4.06 7.07
C THR A 75 6.51 3.29 6.07
N SER A 76 6.00 3.19 4.84
CA SER A 76 6.72 2.58 3.72
C SER A 76 6.38 3.32 2.43
N ASP A 77 7.41 3.51 1.60
CA ASP A 77 7.29 4.02 0.21
C ASP A 77 7.30 2.87 -0.79
N ASN A 78 7.09 1.63 -0.30
CA ASN A 78 7.14 0.43 -1.09
C ASN A 78 6.09 -0.59 -0.67
N ALA A 79 4.88 -0.40 -1.19
CA ALA A 79 3.79 -1.32 -0.97
C ALA A 79 4.04 -2.71 -1.60
N GLY A 80 5.00 -2.82 -2.52
CA GLY A 80 5.17 -4.00 -3.35
C GLY A 80 4.29 -3.90 -4.61
N ARG A 81 4.25 -4.99 -5.38
CA ARG A 81 3.53 -5.05 -6.66
C ARG A 81 2.54 -6.21 -6.74
N TYR A 82 2.44 -7.01 -5.68
CA TYR A 82 1.48 -8.11 -5.59
C TYR A 82 0.08 -7.59 -5.23
N VAL A 83 -0.92 -8.47 -5.25
CA VAL A 83 -2.36 -8.15 -5.13
C VAL A 83 -2.74 -7.31 -3.90
N SER A 84 -1.86 -7.21 -2.90
CA SER A 84 -2.13 -6.61 -1.59
C SER A 84 -2.52 -5.12 -1.59
N ILE A 85 -2.35 -4.38 -2.69
CA ILE A 85 -2.56 -2.92 -2.79
C ILE A 85 -3.44 -2.49 -3.98
N LEU A 86 -4.21 -3.41 -4.57
CA LEU A 86 -5.26 -3.05 -5.53
C LEU A 86 -6.60 -2.77 -4.85
#